data_AF-A0A7Y8RV81-F1
#
_entry.id   AF-A0A7Y8RV81-F1
#
_cell.length_a   1.000
_cell.length_b   1.000
_cell.length_c   1.000
_cell.angle_alpha   90.00
_cell.angle_beta   90.00
_cell.angle_gamma   90.00
#
_symmetry.space_group_name_H-M   'P 1'
#
loop_
_entity.id
_entity.type
_entity.pdbx_description
1 polymer ?
#
loop_
_entity_poly.entity_id
_entity_poly.type
_entity_poly.pdbx_seq_one_letter_code
_entity_poly.pdbx_strand_id
1 'polypeptide(L)'
;MSERSSHWQLQTIVSQLRGARDQWRTRNGRLSGEHGGRELPSREAVAQILESLCGALFPMRLGPVDLREESEDFYVGHTLDVALNALLGQARLELRYAARQSGEDDSAV
;
A
#
# COMPACT_ATOMS: atom_id res chain seq x y z
N MET A 1 29.09 4.52 -34.58
CA MET A 1 28.34 3.77 -33.55
C MET A 1 27.44 4.77 -32.84
N SER A 2 26.12 4.63 -33.00
CA SER A 2 25.11 5.68 -32.70
C SER A 2 25.18 6.25 -31.27
N GLU A 3 25.70 7.46 -31.15
CA GLU A 3 25.53 8.39 -30.03
C GLU A 3 24.11 9.00 -30.01
N ARG A 4 23.07 8.16 -30.08
CA ARG A 4 21.66 8.61 -30.02
C ARG A 4 20.89 8.13 -28.79
N SER A 5 21.58 7.59 -27.77
CA SER A 5 20.95 7.13 -26.52
C SER A 5 20.99 8.15 -25.37
N SER A 6 21.59 9.32 -25.56
CA SER A 6 21.89 10.28 -24.47
C SER A 6 20.89 11.44 -24.33
N HIS A 7 19.71 11.40 -24.97
CA HIS A 7 18.79 12.54 -25.01
C HIS A 7 18.19 12.91 -23.63
N TRP A 8 18.08 11.95 -22.70
CA TRP A 8 17.32 12.15 -21.47
C TRP A 8 18.16 12.27 -20.21
N GLN A 9 19.49 12.13 -20.30
CA GLN A 9 20.40 12.21 -19.14
C GLN A 9 19.92 11.40 -17.91
N LEU A 10 19.30 10.24 -18.14
CA LEU A 10 18.53 9.50 -17.13
C LEU A 10 19.36 9.18 -15.88
N GLN A 11 20.64 8.87 -16.04
CA GLN A 11 21.53 8.59 -14.92
C GLN A 11 21.69 9.79 -13.98
N THR A 12 21.79 11.00 -14.53
CA THR A 12 21.86 12.25 -13.76
C THR A 12 20.54 12.55 -13.06
N ILE A 13 19.41 12.36 -13.76
CA ILE A 13 18.07 12.56 -13.15
C ILE A 13 17.87 11.59 -12.00
N VAL A 14 18.19 10.30 -12.19
CA VAL A 14 18.05 9.28 -11.15
C VAL A 14 18.95 9.56 -9.95
N SER A 15 20.18 10.04 -10.16
CA SER A 15 21.08 10.39 -9.05
C SER A 15 20.58 11.60 -8.27
N GLN A 16 20.07 12.64 -8.94
CA GLN A 16 19.46 13.80 -8.30
C GLN A 16 18.19 13.42 -7.53
N LEU A 17 17.30 12.61 -8.12
CA LEU A 17 16.10 12.10 -7.44
C LEU A 17 16.44 11.20 -6.25
N ARG A 18 17.54 10.44 -6.30
CA ARG A 18 18.06 9.72 -5.13
C ARG A 18 18.46 10.71 -4.04
N GLY A 19 19.27 11.73 -4.37
CA GLY A 19 19.67 12.77 -3.42
C GLY A 19 18.49 13.51 -2.80
N ALA A 20 17.44 13.79 -3.57
CA ALA A 20 16.21 14.40 -3.06
C ALA A 20 15.46 13.48 -2.07
N ARG A 21 15.37 12.17 -2.38
CA ARG A 21 14.77 11.17 -1.47
C ARG A 21 15.57 11.02 -0.18
N ASP A 22 16.91 11.03 -0.27
CA ASP A 22 17.79 10.95 0.90
C ASP A 22 17.62 12.18 1.80
N GLN A 23 17.63 13.38 1.21
CA GLN A 23 17.37 14.63 1.95
C GLN A 23 16.00 14.65 2.63
N TRP A 24 14.95 14.20 1.94
CA TRP A 24 13.62 14.10 2.53
C TRP A 24 13.58 13.10 3.68
N ARG A 25 14.21 11.92 3.51
CA ARG A 25 14.30 10.91 4.59
C ARG A 25 15.02 11.45 5.82
N THR A 26 16.14 12.15 5.65
CA THR A 26 16.88 12.78 6.75
C THR A 26 16.05 13.85 7.45
N ARG A 27 15.33 14.70 6.71
CA ARG A 27 14.48 15.77 7.29
C ARG A 27 13.25 15.24 8.01
N ASN A 28 12.69 14.12 7.56
CA ASN A 28 11.52 13.47 8.16
C ASN A 28 11.88 12.36 9.16
N GLY A 29 13.12 12.29 9.65
CA GLY A 29 13.53 11.34 10.70
C GLY A 29 13.60 9.86 10.28
N ARG A 30 13.59 9.55 8.98
CA ARG A 30 13.53 8.19 8.42
C ARG A 30 14.91 7.56 8.20
N LEU A 31 15.83 7.74 9.17
CA LEU A 31 17.21 7.23 9.08
C LEU A 31 17.36 5.77 9.53
N SER A 32 16.37 5.19 10.22
CA SER A 32 16.47 3.80 10.68
C SER A 32 16.05 2.83 9.58
N GLY A 33 17.05 2.21 8.95
CA GLY A 33 16.93 1.13 7.97
C GLY A 33 16.30 -0.17 8.49
N GLU A 34 15.56 -0.15 9.60
CA GLU A 34 14.87 -1.31 10.16
C GLU A 34 13.40 -1.43 9.71
N HIS A 35 12.81 -0.35 9.21
CA HIS A 35 11.38 -0.32 8.84
C HIS A 35 11.13 0.06 7.39
N GLY A 36 11.98 -0.39 6.46
CA GLY A 36 11.82 -0.18 5.01
C GLY A 36 10.53 -0.73 4.37
N GLY A 37 9.51 -1.07 5.16
CA GLY A 37 8.16 -1.36 4.71
C GLY A 37 7.37 -0.10 4.38
N ARG A 38 6.31 -0.24 3.56
CA ARG A 38 5.34 0.83 3.29
C ARG A 38 4.78 1.36 4.61
N GLU A 39 5.16 2.58 4.98
CA GLU A 39 4.65 3.25 6.20
C GLU A 39 3.34 4.01 5.98
N LEU A 40 2.97 4.21 4.71
CA LEU A 40 1.73 4.84 4.29
C LEU A 40 0.81 3.76 3.71
N PRO A 41 -0.51 3.88 3.88
CA PRO A 41 -1.44 3.01 3.19
C PRO A 41 -1.25 3.13 1.68
N SER A 42 -1.28 1.99 1.00
CA SER A 42 -1.24 1.93 -0.45
C SER A 42 -2.64 2.17 -1.00
N ARG A 43 -2.80 3.21 -1.81
CA ARG A 43 -4.06 3.48 -2.50
C ARG A 43 -4.55 2.29 -3.33
N GLU A 44 -3.63 1.59 -3.98
CA GLU A 44 -3.91 0.37 -4.74
C GLU A 44 -4.40 -0.76 -3.83
N ALA A 45 -3.76 -0.97 -2.67
CA ALA A 45 -4.23 -1.96 -1.70
C ALA A 45 -5.64 -1.65 -1.18
N VAL A 46 -5.92 -0.37 -0.86
CA VAL A 46 -7.26 0.06 -0.42
C VAL A 46 -8.30 -0.13 -1.54
N ALA A 47 -7.97 0.16 -2.80
CA ALA A 47 -8.85 -0.12 -3.93
C ALA A 47 -9.17 -1.61 -4.04
N GLN A 48 -8.15 -2.47 -3.93
CA GLN A 48 -8.35 -3.92 -3.99
C GLN A 48 -9.22 -4.44 -2.84
N ILE A 49 -9.04 -3.91 -1.63
CA ILE A 49 -9.88 -4.23 -0.47
C ILE A 49 -11.34 -3.87 -0.76
N LEU A 50 -11.60 -2.68 -1.30
CA LEU A 50 -12.96 -2.25 -1.64
C LEU A 50 -13.58 -3.14 -2.72
N GLU A 51 -12.82 -3.54 -3.73
CA GLU A 51 -13.28 -4.50 -4.74
C GLU A 51 -13.64 -5.85 -4.12
N SER A 52 -12.79 -6.39 -3.25
CA SER A 52 -13.06 -7.66 -2.56
C SER A 52 -14.29 -7.57 -1.65
N LEU A 53 -14.46 -6.48 -0.90
CA LEU A 53 -15.66 -6.26 -0.08
C LEU A 53 -16.93 -6.16 -0.93
N CYS A 54 -16.89 -5.41 -2.04
CA CYS A 54 -18.00 -5.32 -2.97
C CYS A 54 -18.32 -6.68 -3.61
N GLY A 55 -17.30 -7.48 -3.96
CA GLY A 55 -17.45 -8.84 -4.45
C GLY A 55 -18.12 -9.75 -3.43
N ALA A 56 -17.73 -9.69 -2.16
CA ALA A 56 -18.35 -10.49 -1.11
C ALA A 56 -19.78 -10.04 -0.75
N LEU A 57 -20.11 -8.75 -0.89
CA LEU A 57 -21.47 -8.24 -0.65
C LEU A 57 -22.43 -8.51 -1.80
N PHE A 58 -21.91 -8.62 -3.03
CA PHE A 58 -22.70 -8.88 -4.24
C PHE A 58 -22.07 -10.00 -5.07
N PRO A 59 -21.93 -11.22 -4.53
CA PRO A 59 -21.16 -12.31 -5.13
C PRO A 59 -21.62 -12.68 -6.54
N MET A 60 -22.92 -12.73 -6.78
CA MET A 60 -23.48 -13.04 -8.10
C MET A 60 -23.35 -11.90 -9.13
N ARG A 61 -23.02 -10.69 -8.71
CA ARG A 61 -22.92 -9.50 -9.59
C ARG A 61 -21.48 -9.05 -9.81
N LEU A 62 -20.65 -9.12 -8.77
CA LEU A 62 -19.29 -8.57 -8.72
C LEU A 62 -18.25 -9.62 -8.33
N GLY A 63 -18.66 -10.85 -8.04
CA GLY A 63 -17.76 -11.97 -7.76
C GLY A 63 -17.24 -12.66 -9.03
N PRO A 64 -16.50 -13.77 -8.87
CA PRO A 64 -15.95 -14.56 -9.96
C PRO A 64 -17.04 -15.06 -10.91
N VAL A 65 -16.72 -15.09 -12.21
CA VAL A 65 -17.65 -15.55 -13.26
C VAL A 65 -18.04 -17.02 -13.14
N ASP A 66 -17.21 -17.81 -12.46
CA ASP A 66 -17.41 -19.24 -12.21
C ASP A 66 -18.04 -19.52 -10.83
N LEU A 67 -18.42 -18.48 -10.09
CA LEU A 67 -19.06 -18.65 -8.79
C LEU A 67 -20.44 -19.29 -8.93
N ARG A 68 -20.65 -20.37 -8.19
CA ARG A 68 -21.92 -21.11 -8.11
C ARG A 68 -22.55 -20.84 -6.75
N GLU A 69 -23.88 -20.90 -6.70
CA GLU A 69 -24.68 -20.75 -5.48
C GLU A 69 -24.20 -21.73 -4.37
N GLU A 70 -23.87 -22.97 -4.74
CA GLU A 70 -23.35 -24.01 -3.81
C GLU A 70 -22.03 -23.61 -3.11
N SER A 71 -21.23 -22.74 -3.72
CA SER A 71 -19.92 -22.29 -3.23
C SER A 71 -19.93 -20.84 -2.76
N GLU A 72 -21.10 -20.19 -2.75
CA GLU A 72 -21.26 -18.76 -2.45
C GLU A 72 -20.77 -18.45 -1.04
N ASP A 73 -21.25 -19.20 -0.04
CA ASP A 73 -20.88 -19.00 1.37
C ASP A 73 -19.36 -19.13 1.58
N PHE A 74 -18.72 -20.07 0.89
CA PHE A 74 -17.27 -20.25 0.98
C PHE A 74 -16.52 -19.06 0.38
N TYR A 75 -16.94 -18.62 -0.82
CA TYR A 75 -16.36 -17.44 -1.46
C TYR A 75 -16.52 -16.19 -0.60
N VAL A 76 -17.72 -15.94 -0.08
CA VAL A 76 -18.04 -14.78 0.77
C VAL A 76 -17.19 -14.80 2.03
N GLY A 77 -17.16 -15.92 2.75
CA GLY A 77 -16.38 -16.06 3.97
C GLY A 77 -14.88 -15.84 3.75
N HIS A 78 -14.30 -16.50 2.74
CA HIS A 78 -12.88 -16.35 2.42
C HIS A 78 -12.54 -14.91 1.98
N THR A 79 -13.35 -14.32 1.12
CA THR A 79 -13.11 -12.98 0.58
C THR A 79 -13.22 -11.91 1.67
N LEU A 80 -14.20 -12.03 2.58
CA LEU A 80 -14.33 -11.14 3.73
C LEU A 80 -13.14 -11.25 4.67
N ASP A 81 -12.71 -12.45 5.02
CA ASP A 81 -11.56 -12.63 5.91
C ASP A 81 -10.29 -11.97 5.34
N VAL A 82 -9.99 -12.23 4.06
CA VAL A 82 -8.84 -11.62 3.38
C VAL A 82 -8.97 -10.09 3.32
N ALA A 83 -10.13 -9.58 2.92
CA ALA A 83 -10.35 -8.14 2.76
C ALA A 83 -10.27 -7.39 4.10
N LEU A 84 -10.85 -7.94 5.17
CA LEU A 84 -10.84 -7.32 6.50
C LEU A 84 -9.46 -7.34 7.13
N ASN A 85 -8.71 -8.44 7.00
CA ASN A 85 -7.32 -8.50 7.48
C ASN A 85 -6.42 -7.51 6.73
N ALA A 86 -6.59 -7.39 5.41
CA ALA A 86 -5.88 -6.40 4.61
C ALA A 86 -6.26 -4.96 5.02
N LEU A 87 -7.55 -4.69 5.23
CA LEU A 87 -8.04 -3.40 5.72
C LEU A 87 -7.45 -3.03 7.08
N LEU A 88 -7.42 -3.97 8.02
CA LEU A 88 -6.80 -3.78 9.32
C LEU A 88 -5.31 -3.42 9.18
N GLY A 89 -4.60 -4.06 8.25
CA GLY A 89 -3.22 -3.72 7.92
C GLY A 89 -3.07 -2.28 7.43
N GLN A 90 -3.89 -1.85 6.46
CA GLN A 90 -3.86 -0.48 5.94
C GLN A 90 -4.28 0.56 6.98
N ALA A 91 -5.30 0.28 7.79
CA ALA A 91 -5.76 1.17 8.86
C ALA A 91 -4.69 1.37 9.93
N ARG A 92 -3.97 0.30 10.31
CA ARG A 92 -2.83 0.41 11.24
C ARG A 92 -1.70 1.27 10.68
N LEU A 93 -1.42 1.19 9.38
CA LEU A 93 -0.43 2.06 8.75
C LEU A 93 -0.84 3.53 8.83
N GLU A 94 -2.10 3.84 8.52
CA GLU A 94 -2.63 5.20 8.60
C GLU A 94 -2.64 5.74 10.03
N LEU A 95 -3.08 4.95 11.02
CA LEU A 95 -3.08 5.35 12.42
C LEU A 95 -1.67 5.62 12.96
N ARG A 96 -0.70 4.76 12.63
CA ARG A 96 0.72 5.00 12.99
C ARG A 96 1.27 6.25 12.32
N TYR A 97 0.88 6.50 11.06
CA TYR A 97 1.28 7.70 10.34
C TYR A 97 0.66 8.96 10.95
N ALA A 98 -0.62 8.92 11.32
CA ALA A 98 -1.31 10.01 12.00
C ALA A 98 -0.67 10.32 13.37
N ALA A 99 -0.42 9.30 14.20
CA ALA A 99 0.21 9.47 15.52
C ALA A 99 1.59 10.13 15.43
N ARG A 100 2.44 9.69 14.49
CA ARG A 100 3.76 10.31 14.24
C ARG A 100 3.67 11.77 13.78
N GLN A 101 2.62 12.13 13.03
CA GLN A 101 2.43 13.52 12.60
C GLN A 101 1.89 14.42 13.72
N SER A 102 1.09 13.86 14.64
CA SER A 102 0.55 14.58 15.79
C SER A 102 1.59 14.86 16.88
N GLY A 103 2.79 14.29 16.79
CA GLY A 103 3.85 14.48 17.79
C GLY A 103 3.65 13.66 19.07
N GLU A 104 2.73 12.69 19.06
CA GLU A 104 2.67 11.63 20.06
C GLU A 104 3.76 10.61 19.73
N ASP A 105 5.01 11.01 19.96
CA ASP A 105 6.12 10.07 20.05
C ASP A 105 5.80 9.13 21.21
N ASP A 106 5.78 7.83 20.92
CA ASP A 106 5.55 6.76 21.87
C ASP A 106 6.71 6.72 22.87
N SER A 107 6.64 7.61 23.85
CA SER A 107 7.30 7.47 25.14
C SER A 107 6.29 6.85 26.11
N ALA A 108 5.82 5.63 25.82
CA ALA A 108 5.60 4.54 26.77
C ALA A 108 4.60 3.53 26.20
N VAL A 109 5.08 2.35 25.78
CA VAL A 109 4.89 1.06 26.49
C VAL A 109 6.07 0.13 26.21
#